data_AF-A0A841GMC4-F1
#
_entry.id   AF-A0A841GMC4-F1
#
_cell.length_a   1.000
_cell.length_b   1.000
_cell.length_c   1.000
_cell.angle_alpha   90.00
_cell.angle_beta   90.00
_cell.angle_gamma   90.00
#
_symmetry.space_group_name_H-M   'P 1'
#
loop_
_entity.id
_entity.type
_entity.pdbx_description
1 polymer ?
#
loop_
_entity_poly.entity_id
_entity_poly.type
_entity_poly.pdbx_seq_one_letter_code
_entity_poly.pdbx_strand_id
1 'polypeptide(L)'
;MTFGKDGITINDPELVSSPDLTVRHVDLKRWMRTHYPEHRPGFLFSRGERMAHPFITLETGQALLLERLALQAALDHSRRETRELQAQHEALLKQSAVLLASQQCTISDRAETTYLNIIGGMLTLMLGHSPSGVPYSSFKTQEAIVTALLAHYGGTMGITERTLNGKFANARKNVRSAAA
;
A
#
# COMPACT_ATOMS: atom_id res chain seq x y z
N MET A 1 33.72 -49.72 -24.23
CA MET A 1 32.93 -49.98 -25.45
C MET A 1 33.40 -51.31 -26.00
N THR A 2 32.51 -52.25 -26.27
CA THR A 2 32.89 -53.57 -26.80
C THR A 2 32.82 -53.60 -28.32
N PHE A 3 33.74 -54.33 -28.94
CA PHE A 3 33.90 -54.41 -30.38
C PHE A 3 34.42 -55.79 -30.80
N GLY A 4 34.35 -56.10 -32.09
CA GLY A 4 34.83 -57.37 -32.60
C GLY A 4 34.78 -57.43 -34.12
N LYS A 5 34.60 -58.61 -34.69
CA LYS A 5 34.65 -58.85 -36.14
C LYS A 5 33.48 -59.71 -36.58
N ASP A 6 32.92 -59.41 -37.75
CA ASP A 6 31.80 -60.17 -38.34
C ASP A 6 30.59 -60.35 -37.39
N GLY A 7 30.35 -59.38 -36.51
CA GLY A 7 29.26 -59.42 -35.53
C GLY A 7 29.55 -60.24 -34.27
N ILE A 8 30.72 -60.86 -34.17
CA ILE A 8 31.17 -61.60 -32.98
C ILE A 8 31.98 -60.65 -32.08
N THR A 9 31.63 -60.59 -30.80
CA THR A 9 32.35 -59.73 -29.83
C THR A 9 33.62 -60.44 -29.36
N ILE A 10 34.78 -59.87 -29.67
CA ILE A 10 36.10 -60.47 -29.38
C ILE A 10 36.92 -59.57 -28.44
N ASN A 11 36.74 -58.24 -28.52
CA ASN A 11 37.48 -57.23 -27.75
C ASN A 11 39.01 -57.38 -27.82
N ASP A 12 39.53 -57.84 -28.95
CA ASP A 12 40.97 -57.93 -29.21
C ASP A 12 41.51 -56.56 -29.67
N PRO A 13 42.47 -55.95 -28.97
CA PRO A 13 43.05 -54.65 -29.33
C PRO A 13 43.59 -54.56 -30.76
N GLU A 14 44.01 -55.67 -31.38
CA GLU A 14 44.52 -55.68 -32.76
C GLU A 14 43.44 -55.35 -33.79
N LEU A 15 42.16 -55.57 -33.45
CA LEU A 15 41.01 -55.27 -34.31
C LEU A 15 40.72 -53.77 -34.44
N VAL A 16 41.24 -52.93 -33.54
CA VAL A 16 40.93 -51.49 -33.53
C VAL A 16 41.33 -50.80 -34.84
N SER A 17 42.41 -51.28 -35.47
CA SER A 17 42.91 -50.77 -36.76
C SER A 17 42.40 -51.57 -37.96
N SER A 18 41.56 -52.59 -37.73
CA SER A 18 41.05 -53.46 -38.79
C SER A 18 39.88 -52.81 -39.53
N PRO A 19 39.83 -52.89 -40.87
CA PRO A 19 38.66 -52.44 -41.63
C PRO A 19 37.41 -53.30 -41.36
N ASP A 20 37.59 -54.52 -40.84
CA ASP A 20 36.50 -55.45 -40.55
C ASP A 20 35.92 -55.28 -39.14
N LEU A 21 36.29 -54.19 -38.45
CA LEU A 21 35.82 -53.89 -37.10
C LEU A 21 34.30 -53.69 -37.11
N THR A 22 33.62 -54.48 -36.28
CA THR A 22 32.18 -54.37 -36.04
C THR A 22 31.91 -53.93 -34.60
N VAL A 23 30.93 -53.05 -34.45
CA VAL A 23 30.46 -52.55 -33.16
C VAL A 23 28.97 -52.85 -33.05
N ARG A 24 28.54 -53.40 -31.91
CA ARG A 24 27.12 -53.63 -31.68
C ARG A 24 26.37 -52.30 -31.57
N HIS A 25 25.18 -52.26 -32.16
CA HIS A 25 24.28 -51.10 -32.12
C HIS A 25 24.09 -50.54 -30.72
N VAL A 26 23.83 -51.40 -29.73
CA VAL A 26 23.61 -51.01 -28.33
C VAL A 26 24.83 -50.33 -27.69
N ASP A 27 26.04 -50.74 -28.07
CA ASP A 27 27.28 -50.22 -27.50
C ASP A 27 27.65 -48.88 -28.13
N LEU A 28 27.50 -48.75 -29.45
CA LEU A 28 27.64 -47.48 -30.15
C LEU A 28 26.61 -46.46 -29.65
N LYS A 29 25.36 -46.88 -29.46
CA LYS A 29 24.27 -46.04 -28.93
C LYS A 29 24.57 -45.55 -27.51
N ARG A 30 25.07 -46.42 -26.63
CA ARG A 30 25.44 -46.05 -25.26
C ARG A 30 26.62 -45.08 -25.25
N TRP A 31 27.65 -45.35 -26.04
CA TRP A 31 28.82 -44.48 -26.15
C TRP A 31 28.46 -43.08 -26.68
N MET A 32 27.65 -43.01 -27.74
CA MET A 32 27.17 -41.72 -28.28
C MET A 32 26.33 -40.94 -27.25
N ARG A 33 25.48 -41.60 -26.46
CA ARG A 33 24.71 -40.93 -25.39
C ARG A 33 25.60 -40.28 -24.33
N THR A 34 26.75 -40.88 -24.03
CA THR A 34 27.66 -40.40 -22.99
C THR A 34 28.59 -39.30 -23.50
N HIS A 35 29.16 -39.46 -24.70
CA HIS A 35 30.20 -38.56 -25.21
C HIS A 35 29.70 -37.51 -26.20
N TYR A 36 28.56 -37.75 -26.86
CA TYR A 36 27.98 -36.86 -27.88
C TYR A 36 26.45 -36.75 -27.71
N PRO A 37 25.95 -36.28 -26.56
CA PRO A 37 24.51 -36.29 -26.24
C PRO A 37 23.64 -35.49 -27.22
N GLU A 38 24.23 -34.51 -27.90
CA GLU A 38 23.64 -33.65 -28.94
C GLU A 38 23.54 -34.32 -30.32
N HIS A 39 24.34 -35.36 -30.59
CA HIS A 39 24.39 -36.03 -31.89
C HIS A 39 23.60 -37.33 -31.86
N ARG A 40 22.44 -37.36 -32.52
CA ARG A 40 21.56 -38.55 -32.56
C ARG A 40 21.19 -38.97 -33.98
N PRO A 41 22.06 -39.73 -34.68
CA PRO A 41 21.80 -40.19 -36.04
C PRO A 41 20.55 -41.07 -36.16
N GLY A 42 19.89 -40.99 -37.32
CA GLY A 42 18.60 -41.65 -37.56
C GLY A 42 18.61 -43.18 -37.47
N PHE A 43 19.75 -43.81 -37.76
CA PHE A 43 19.92 -45.27 -37.70
C PHE A 43 20.12 -45.81 -36.27
N LEU A 44 20.56 -44.94 -35.35
CA LEU A 44 20.95 -45.33 -33.99
C LEU A 44 19.88 -44.97 -32.95
N PHE A 45 19.19 -43.86 -33.18
CA PHE A 45 18.18 -43.30 -32.27
C PHE A 45 16.82 -43.19 -32.96
N SER A 46 15.76 -43.53 -32.24
CA SER A 46 14.37 -43.35 -32.71
C SER A 46 14.00 -41.87 -32.85
N ARG A 47 12.89 -41.57 -33.57
CA ARG A 47 12.40 -40.19 -33.71
C ARG A 47 12.16 -39.52 -32.35
N GLY A 48 11.60 -40.23 -31.38
CA GLY A 48 11.37 -39.71 -30.03
C GLY A 48 12.67 -39.38 -29.31
N GLU A 49 13.66 -40.28 -29.37
CA GLU A 49 14.99 -40.03 -28.80
C GLU A 49 15.71 -38.88 -29.51
N ARG A 50 15.53 -38.67 -30.80
CA ARG A 50 16.15 -37.52 -31.50
C ARG A 50 15.49 -36.18 -31.14
N MET A 51 14.21 -36.20 -30.81
CA MET A 51 13.43 -35.00 -30.47
C MET A 51 13.50 -34.65 -28.98
N ALA A 52 13.86 -35.59 -28.12
CA ALA A 52 14.05 -35.34 -26.69
C ALA A 52 15.30 -34.46 -26.47
N HIS A 53 15.12 -33.26 -25.92
CA HIS A 53 16.22 -32.35 -25.65
C HIS A 53 17.21 -33.02 -24.67
N PRO A 54 18.51 -33.16 -25.00
CA PRO A 54 19.51 -33.82 -24.15
C PRO A 54 19.59 -33.30 -22.71
N PHE A 55 19.16 -32.06 -22.48
CA PHE A 55 19.35 -31.35 -21.21
C PHE A 55 18.07 -31.25 -20.36
N ILE A 56 16.88 -31.33 -20.95
CA ILE A 56 15.62 -31.23 -20.19
C ILE A 56 15.25 -32.63 -19.70
N THR A 57 15.75 -32.97 -18.51
CA THR A 57 15.43 -34.23 -17.86
C THR A 57 14.01 -34.23 -17.30
N LEU A 58 13.43 -35.42 -17.10
CA LEU A 58 12.14 -35.59 -16.44
C LEU A 58 12.14 -34.92 -15.05
N GLU A 59 13.24 -35.06 -14.31
CA GLU A 59 13.45 -34.45 -13.00
C GLU A 59 13.34 -32.92 -13.06
N THR A 60 13.97 -32.29 -14.05
CA THR A 60 13.86 -30.84 -14.28
C THR A 60 12.42 -30.43 -14.56
N GLY A 61 11.69 -31.21 -15.35
CA GLY A 61 10.28 -30.98 -15.62
C GLY A 61 9.41 -31.08 -14.35
N GLN A 62 9.66 -32.09 -13.52
CA GLN A 62 8.94 -32.26 -12.25
C GLN A 62 9.25 -31.13 -11.26
N ALA A 63 10.52 -30.72 -11.14
CA ALA A 63 10.92 -29.59 -10.30
C ALA A 63 10.21 -28.29 -10.71
N LEU A 64 10.15 -27.99 -12.01
CA LEU A 64 9.45 -26.82 -12.53
C LEU A 64 7.94 -26.87 -12.26
N LEU A 65 7.32 -28.05 -12.35
CA LEU A 65 5.90 -28.22 -12.02
C LEU A 65 5.63 -27.98 -10.53
N LEU A 66 6.48 -28.50 -9.64
CA LEU A 66 6.38 -28.26 -8.20
C LEU A 66 6.55 -26.78 -7.87
N GLU A 67 7.55 -26.13 -8.45
CA GLU A 67 7.79 -24.69 -8.27
C GLU A 67 6.59 -23.88 -8.75
N ARG A 68 6.04 -24.20 -9.94
CA ARG A 68 4.83 -23.56 -10.45
C ARG A 68 3.65 -23.70 -9.50
N LEU A 69 3.41 -24.89 -8.96
CA LEU A 69 2.32 -25.12 -8.00
C LEU A 69 2.53 -24.34 -6.70
N ALA A 70 3.76 -24.29 -6.19
CA ALA A 70 4.11 -23.50 -5.01
C ALA A 70 3.88 -22.00 -5.23
N LEU A 71 4.31 -21.46 -6.37
CA LEU A 71 4.09 -20.07 -6.75
C LEU A 71 2.60 -19.73 -6.90
N GLN A 72 1.81 -20.63 -7.49
CA GLN A 72 0.36 -20.45 -7.59
C GLN A 72 -0.29 -20.39 -6.20
N ALA A 73 0.08 -21.29 -5.29
CA ALA A 73 -0.44 -21.30 -3.93
C ALA A 73 -0.07 -20.01 -3.16
N ALA A 74 1.16 -19.53 -3.30
CA ALA A 74 1.62 -18.29 -2.68
C ALA A 74 0.87 -17.06 -3.22
N LEU A 75 0.66 -17.01 -4.53
CA LEU A 75 -0.09 -15.94 -5.18
C LEU A 75 -1.56 -15.90 -4.73
N ASP A 76 -2.20 -17.06 -4.63
CA ASP A 76 -3.58 -17.16 -4.13
C ASP A 76 -3.69 -16.82 -2.64
N HIS A 77 -2.65 -17.11 -1.85
CA HIS A 77 -2.57 -16.67 -0.46
C HIS A 77 -2.48 -15.14 -0.35
N SER A 78 -1.53 -14.50 -1.04
CA SER A 78 -1.35 -13.04 -1.04
C SER A 78 -2.59 -12.29 -1.55
N ARG A 79 -3.27 -12.83 -2.58
CA ARG A 79 -4.54 -12.27 -3.07
C ARG A 79 -5.65 -12.30 -2.01
N ARG A 80 -5.72 -13.35 -1.20
CA ARG A 80 -6.71 -13.45 -0.11
C ARG A 80 -6.43 -12.43 0.98
N GLU A 81 -5.18 -12.33 1.41
CA GLU A 81 -4.75 -11.34 2.42
C GLU A 81 -5.04 -9.91 1.95
N THR A 82 -4.76 -9.59 0.68
CA THR A 82 -5.04 -8.27 0.11
C THR A 82 -6.53 -7.95 0.14
N ARG A 83 -7.40 -8.91 -0.20
CA ARG A 83 -8.86 -8.71 -0.14
C ARG A 83 -9.35 -8.51 1.29
N GLU A 84 -8.79 -9.23 2.24
CA GLU A 84 -9.12 -9.07 3.66
C GLU A 84 -8.73 -7.70 4.18
N LEU A 85 -7.50 -7.26 3.90
CA LEU A 85 -7.02 -5.92 4.26
C LEU A 85 -7.86 -4.82 3.61
N GLN A 86 -8.25 -4.98 2.34
CA GLN A 86 -9.15 -4.05 1.66
C GLN A 86 -10.51 -3.96 2.36
N ALA A 87 -11.10 -5.11 2.73
CA ALA A 87 -12.38 -5.14 3.45
C ALA A 87 -12.26 -4.47 4.84
N GLN A 88 -11.17 -4.71 5.57
CA GLN A 88 -10.90 -4.06 6.85
C GLN A 88 -10.73 -2.54 6.69
N HIS A 89 -9.99 -2.11 5.68
CA HIS A 89 -9.80 -0.70 5.38
C HIS A 89 -11.12 0.01 5.06
N GLU A 90 -11.96 -0.59 4.21
CA GLU A 90 -13.30 -0.06 3.91
C GLU A 90 -14.19 0.00 5.15
N ALA A 91 -14.12 -0.99 6.03
CA ALA A 91 -14.86 -0.99 7.29
C ALA A 91 -14.41 0.15 8.21
N LEU A 92 -13.10 0.37 8.33
CA LEU A 92 -12.53 1.46 9.12
C LEU A 92 -12.88 2.84 8.53
N LEU A 93 -12.86 3.00 7.21
CA LEU A 93 -13.29 4.24 6.56
C LEU A 93 -14.77 4.55 6.82
N LYS A 94 -15.64 3.53 6.79
CA LYS A 94 -17.06 3.71 7.14
C LYS A 94 -17.23 4.11 8.60
N GLN A 95 -16.50 3.47 9.52
CA GLN A 95 -16.53 3.82 10.93
C GLN A 95 -16.03 5.25 11.19
N SER A 96 -14.92 5.65 10.56
CA SER A 96 -14.38 7.00 10.71
C SER A 96 -15.32 8.05 10.14
N ALA A 97 -15.96 7.80 9.01
CA ALA A 97 -16.97 8.69 8.44
C ALA A 97 -18.16 8.91 9.39
N VAL A 98 -18.65 7.84 10.05
CA VAL A 98 -19.72 7.95 11.05
C VAL A 98 -19.27 8.75 12.27
N LEU A 99 -18.06 8.49 12.78
CA LEU A 99 -17.52 9.23 13.92
C LEU A 99 -17.33 10.71 13.59
N LEU A 100 -16.76 11.04 12.42
CA LEU A 100 -16.58 12.43 11.99
C LEU A 100 -17.90 13.14 11.75
N ALA A 101 -18.91 12.47 11.18
CA ALA A 101 -20.26 13.01 11.05
C ALA A 101 -20.89 13.30 12.41
N SER A 102 -20.64 12.46 13.43
CA SER A 102 -21.13 12.69 14.80
C SER A 102 -20.37 13.79 15.56
N GLN A 103 -19.10 14.03 15.24
CA GLN A 103 -18.28 15.09 15.84
C GLN A 103 -18.47 16.47 15.18
N GLN A 104 -19.04 16.51 13.98
CA GLN A 104 -19.40 17.76 13.29
C GLN A 104 -20.71 18.36 13.84
N CYS A 105 -20.74 18.65 15.14
CA CYS A 105 -21.49 19.81 15.62
C CYS A 105 -20.69 21.08 15.29
N THR A 106 -20.44 21.32 14.00
CA THR A 106 -19.83 22.56 13.56
C THR A 106 -20.87 23.67 13.69
N ILE A 107 -20.54 24.71 14.46
CA ILE A 107 -21.34 25.94 14.44
C ILE A 107 -21.35 26.42 12.99
N SER A 108 -22.54 26.50 12.38
CA SER A 108 -22.64 26.99 11.00
C SER A 108 -22.10 28.42 10.88
N ASP A 109 -21.57 28.80 9.73
CA ASP A 109 -21.06 30.16 9.48
C ASP A 109 -22.09 31.24 9.84
N ARG A 110 -23.38 30.95 9.62
CA ARG A 110 -24.51 31.81 10.02
C ARG A 110 -24.62 31.94 11.54
N ALA A 111 -24.50 30.84 12.28
CA ALA A 111 -24.53 30.87 13.74
C ALA A 111 -23.30 31.58 14.31
N GLU A 112 -22.10 31.35 13.74
CA GLU A 112 -20.89 32.08 14.16
C GLU A 112 -21.03 33.58 13.93
N THR A 113 -21.53 33.99 12.77
CA THR A 113 -21.81 35.41 12.48
C THR A 113 -22.80 36.00 13.47
N THR A 114 -23.86 35.25 13.79
CA THR A 114 -24.87 35.67 14.77
C THR A 114 -24.25 35.86 16.16
N TYR A 115 -23.41 34.94 16.63
CA TYR A 115 -22.71 35.08 17.91
C TYR A 115 -21.75 36.26 17.92
N LEU A 116 -20.99 36.47 16.84
CA LEU A 116 -20.08 37.62 16.73
C LEU A 116 -20.86 38.95 16.75
N ASN A 117 -22.02 39.02 16.11
CA ASN A 117 -22.88 40.20 16.14
C ASN A 117 -23.43 40.48 17.54
N ILE A 118 -23.91 39.43 18.24
CA ILE A 118 -24.39 39.55 19.62
C ILE A 118 -23.26 40.03 20.54
N ILE A 119 -22.08 39.40 20.46
CA ILE A 119 -20.91 39.77 21.26
C ILE A 119 -20.49 41.22 20.96
N GLY A 120 -20.43 41.61 19.68
CA GLY A 120 -20.04 42.96 19.28
C GLY A 120 -21.05 44.01 19.75
N GLY A 121 -22.35 43.70 19.67
CA GLY A 121 -23.42 44.54 20.18
C GLY A 121 -23.34 44.72 21.69
N MET A 122 -23.14 43.63 22.44
CA MET A 122 -22.91 43.69 23.89
C MET A 122 -21.68 44.51 24.25
N LEU A 123 -20.55 44.33 23.54
CA LEU A 123 -19.34 45.15 23.76
C LEU A 123 -19.60 46.63 23.50
N THR A 124 -20.39 46.95 22.47
CA THR A 124 -20.73 48.34 22.12
C THR A 124 -21.60 48.96 23.20
N LEU A 125 -22.58 48.23 23.72
CA LEU A 125 -23.42 48.68 24.83
C LEU A 125 -22.60 48.83 26.12
N MET A 126 -21.78 47.85 26.48
CA MET A 126 -20.98 47.88 27.73
C MET A 126 -20.00 49.05 27.80
N LEU A 127 -19.52 49.52 26.65
CA LEU A 127 -18.60 50.67 26.53
C LEU A 127 -19.33 51.97 26.12
N GLY A 128 -20.64 51.89 25.93
CA GLY A 128 -21.49 52.97 25.46
C GLY A 128 -22.14 53.76 26.60
N HIS A 129 -22.85 54.81 26.20
CA HIS A 129 -23.60 55.69 27.08
C HIS A 129 -25.03 55.84 26.58
N SER A 130 -25.96 56.12 27.50
CA SER A 130 -27.33 56.48 27.18
C SER A 130 -27.38 57.81 26.43
N PRO A 131 -28.51 58.13 25.75
CA PRO A 131 -28.68 59.43 25.10
C PRO A 131 -28.52 60.62 26.06
N SER A 132 -28.75 60.40 27.36
CA SER A 132 -28.55 61.39 28.43
C SER A 132 -27.13 61.42 29.00
N GLY A 133 -26.20 60.65 28.45
CA GLY A 133 -24.79 60.63 28.83
C GLY A 133 -24.43 59.67 29.97
N VAL A 134 -25.37 58.85 30.46
CA VAL A 134 -25.10 57.90 31.56
C VAL A 134 -24.44 56.63 31.01
N PRO A 135 -23.27 56.19 31.49
CA PRO A 135 -22.63 54.97 31.00
C PRO A 135 -23.50 53.75 31.31
N TYR A 136 -23.62 52.82 30.36
CA TYR A 136 -24.41 51.61 30.56
C TYR A 136 -23.72 50.58 31.47
N SER A 137 -22.41 50.70 31.68
CA SER A 137 -21.61 49.77 32.49
C SER A 137 -20.45 50.49 33.18
N SER A 138 -19.91 49.88 34.24
CA SER A 138 -18.73 50.39 34.94
C SER A 138 -17.41 50.19 34.19
N PHE A 139 -17.40 49.35 33.15
CA PHE A 139 -16.21 49.12 32.33
C PHE A 139 -15.96 50.26 31.35
N LYS A 140 -14.73 50.80 31.36
CA LYS A 140 -14.33 51.92 30.50
C LYS A 140 -13.57 51.51 29.25
N THR A 141 -12.91 50.35 29.27
CA THR A 141 -12.11 49.85 28.15
C THR A 141 -12.37 48.37 27.91
N GLN A 142 -12.03 47.91 26.71
CA GLN A 142 -12.10 46.49 26.40
C GLN A 142 -11.10 45.68 27.24
N GLU A 143 -9.89 46.19 27.54
CA GLU A 143 -8.97 45.45 28.40
C GLU A 143 -9.57 45.22 29.79
N ALA A 144 -10.31 46.19 30.34
CA ALA A 144 -10.97 46.01 31.63
C ALA A 144 -11.98 44.84 31.61
N ILE A 145 -12.70 44.67 30.50
CA ILE A 145 -13.63 43.54 30.28
C ILE A 145 -12.85 42.22 30.15
N VAL A 146 -11.75 42.21 29.40
CA VAL A 146 -10.88 41.01 29.24
C VAL A 146 -10.32 40.58 30.58
N THR A 147 -9.75 41.50 31.35
CA THR A 147 -9.20 41.23 32.68
C THR A 147 -10.27 40.69 33.63
N ALA A 148 -11.47 41.29 33.64
CA ALA A 148 -12.57 40.79 34.45
C ALA A 148 -12.99 39.37 34.04
N LEU A 149 -13.12 39.09 32.74
CA LEU A 149 -13.45 37.75 32.25
C LEU A 149 -12.39 36.70 32.62
N LEU A 150 -11.11 37.06 32.54
CA LEU A 150 -10.02 36.17 32.95
C LEU A 150 -10.03 35.92 34.46
N ALA A 151 -10.25 36.96 35.26
CA ALA A 151 -10.30 36.85 36.72
C ALA A 151 -11.48 35.97 37.18
N HIS A 152 -12.63 36.07 36.51
CA HIS A 152 -13.83 35.33 36.91
C HIS A 152 -13.97 33.96 36.23
N TYR A 153 -13.43 33.76 35.03
CA TYR A 153 -13.68 32.57 34.20
C TYR A 153 -12.44 31.95 33.55
N GLY A 154 -11.23 32.34 33.91
CA GLY A 154 -9.98 31.92 33.26
C GLY A 154 -9.66 30.40 33.26
N GLY A 155 -10.38 29.59 34.03
CA GLY A 155 -10.28 28.12 33.98
C GLY A 155 -11.13 27.47 32.89
N THR A 156 -11.95 28.25 32.18
CA THR A 156 -12.86 27.75 31.15
C THR A 156 -12.14 27.65 29.81
N MET A 157 -12.31 26.51 29.13
CA MET A 157 -11.77 26.31 27.79
C MET A 157 -12.16 27.47 26.85
N GLY A 158 -11.16 28.06 26.18
CA GLY A 158 -11.39 29.17 25.24
C GLY A 158 -11.42 30.57 25.87
N ILE A 159 -11.43 30.69 27.20
CA ILE A 159 -11.33 31.99 27.89
C ILE A 159 -9.86 32.27 28.24
N THR A 160 -9.08 32.59 27.21
CA THR A 160 -7.70 33.08 27.35
C THR A 160 -7.61 34.50 26.82
N GLU A 161 -6.63 35.27 27.29
CA GLU A 161 -6.42 36.65 26.85
C GLU A 161 -6.32 36.74 25.32
N ARG A 162 -5.54 35.85 24.72
CA ARG A 162 -5.38 35.74 23.26
C ARG A 162 -6.70 35.48 22.55
N THR A 163 -7.49 34.52 23.04
CA THR A 163 -8.77 34.14 22.40
C THR A 163 -9.80 35.25 22.53
N LEU A 164 -9.92 35.87 23.70
CA LEU A 164 -10.85 36.97 23.95
C LEU A 164 -10.52 38.17 23.06
N ASN A 165 -9.24 38.58 23.01
CA ASN A 165 -8.80 39.68 22.16
C ASN A 165 -9.10 39.41 20.67
N GLY A 166 -8.84 38.18 20.21
CA GLY A 166 -9.18 37.77 18.84
C GLY A 166 -10.69 37.82 18.56
N LYS A 167 -11.52 37.21 19.41
CA LYS A 167 -12.98 37.18 19.22
C LYS A 167 -13.61 38.57 19.34
N PHE A 168 -13.15 39.42 20.25
CA PHE A 168 -13.63 40.79 20.40
C PHE A 168 -13.23 41.70 19.23
N ALA A 169 -12.02 41.52 18.67
CA ALA A 169 -11.62 42.21 17.45
C ALA A 169 -12.53 41.84 16.27
N ASN A 170 -12.81 40.55 16.08
CA ASN A 170 -13.68 40.07 15.00
C ASN A 170 -15.13 40.52 15.20
N ALA A 171 -15.66 40.42 16.41
CA ALA A 171 -17.02 40.85 16.75
C ALA A 171 -17.25 42.34 16.45
N ARG A 172 -16.29 43.21 16.82
CA ARG A 172 -16.36 44.65 16.51
C ARG A 172 -16.30 44.95 15.02
N LYS A 173 -15.46 44.23 14.27
CA LYS A 173 -15.39 44.37 12.81
C LYS A 173 -16.74 44.05 12.17
N ASN A 174 -17.34 42.92 12.55
CA ASN A 174 -18.61 42.46 11.99
C ASN A 174 -19.78 43.41 12.29
N VAL A 175 -19.89 43.91 13.53
CA VAL A 175 -20.95 44.87 13.89
C VAL A 175 -20.77 46.20 13.18
N ARG A 176 -19.53 46.70 13.04
CA ARG A 176 -19.25 47.92 12.28
C ARG A 176 -19.57 47.79 10.79
N SER A 177 -19.29 46.63 10.18
CA SER A 177 -19.67 46.38 8.79
C SER A 177 -21.17 46.19 8.58
N ALA A 178 -21.91 45.75 9.61
CA ALA A 178 -23.37 45.59 9.54
C ALA A 178 -24.15 46.90 9.81
N ALA A 179 -23.50 47.88 10.44
CA ALA A 179 -24.06 49.20 10.74
C ALA A 179 -23.69 50.28 9.70
N ALA A 180 -22.88 49.93 8.70
CA ALA A 180 -22.49 50.77 7.56
C ALA A 180 -23.35 50.42 6.34
#